data_AF-A0A0G1HG37-F1
#
_entry.id   AF-A0A0G1HG37-F1
#
_cell.length_a   1.000
_cell.length_b   1.000
_cell.length_c   1.000
_cell.angle_alpha   90.00
_cell.angle_beta   90.00
_cell.angle_gamma   90.00
#
_symmetry.space_group_name_H-M   'P 1'
#
loop_
_entity.id
_entity.type
_entity.pdbx_description
1 polymer ?
#
loop_
_entity_poly.entity_id
_entity_poly.type
_entity_poly.pdbx_seq_one_letter_code
_entity_poly.pdbx_strand_id
1 'polypeptide(L)'
;MPIVNKAIPNLPVDGGRALAKYIAIFWQFMVIVGGLAVLLYLIWGALDWIFAGNNPDRLTRAKTKLFDGIFGLVLLVLSYLIIKIISTVTGLDILNPQWPTL
;
A
#
# COMPACT_ATOMS: atom_id res chain seq x y z
N MET A 1 -41.88 -13.08 -2.69
CA MET A 1 -40.49 -12.72 -3.04
C MET A 1 -39.88 -12.03 -1.82
N PRO A 2 -38.75 -12.48 -1.25
CA PRO A 2 -38.15 -11.78 -0.12
C PRO A 2 -37.63 -10.40 -0.56
N ILE A 3 -37.95 -9.35 0.20
CA ILE A 3 -37.42 -7.99 0.00
C ILE A 3 -35.94 -8.03 0.42
N VAL A 4 -35.03 -8.08 -0.56
CA VAL A 4 -33.59 -7.92 -0.30
C VAL A 4 -33.29 -6.43 -0.35
N ASN A 5 -33.05 -5.83 0.81
CA ASN A 5 -32.69 -4.42 0.92
C ASN A 5 -31.24 -4.22 0.48
N LYS A 6 -31.05 -3.66 -0.72
CA LYS A 6 -29.74 -3.36 -1.33
C LYS A 6 -28.90 -2.34 -0.54
N ALA A 7 -29.50 -1.63 0.41
CA ALA A 7 -28.81 -0.70 1.31
C ALA A 7 -28.12 -1.38 2.51
N ILE A 8 -28.37 -2.67 2.75
CA ILE A 8 -27.57 -3.45 3.70
C ILE A 8 -26.41 -4.01 2.87
N PRO A 9 -25.15 -3.59 3.12
CA PRO A 9 -24.01 -4.25 2.52
C PRO A 9 -24.18 -5.76 2.76
N ASN A 10 -24.06 -6.58 1.73
CA ASN A 10 -24.01 -8.03 1.90
C ASN A 10 -22.74 -8.34 2.70
N LEU A 11 -22.85 -8.23 4.03
CA LEU A 11 -21.83 -8.63 4.97
C LEU A 11 -21.77 -10.14 4.81
N PRO A 12 -20.60 -10.70 4.46
CA PRO A 12 -20.43 -12.13 4.48
C PRO A 12 -20.92 -12.64 5.84
N VAL A 13 -21.93 -13.52 5.82
CA VAL A 13 -22.54 -14.10 7.04
C VAL A 13 -21.51 -14.96 7.80
N ASP A 14 -20.36 -15.23 7.17
CA ASP A 14 -19.16 -15.81 7.76
C ASP A 14 -18.26 -14.73 8.36
N GLY A 15 -18.20 -14.65 9.70
CA GLY A 15 -17.37 -13.67 10.42
C GLY A 15 -15.90 -13.60 9.96
N GLY A 16 -15.34 -14.73 9.49
CA GLY A 16 -13.98 -14.77 8.93
C GLY A 16 -13.80 -13.94 7.65
N ARG A 17 -14.80 -13.91 6.77
CA ARG A 17 -14.76 -13.12 5.52
C ARG A 17 -14.97 -11.63 5.78
N ALA A 18 -15.77 -11.27 6.78
CA ALA A 18 -15.94 -9.88 7.21
C ALA A 18 -14.62 -9.31 7.76
N LEU A 19 -13.93 -10.04 8.64
CA LEU A 19 -12.61 -9.66 9.16
C LEU A 19 -11.57 -9.51 8.04
N ALA A 20 -11.55 -10.45 7.08
CA ALA A 20 -10.66 -10.36 5.93
C ALA A 20 -10.89 -9.09 5.09
N LYS A 21 -12.15 -8.66 4.93
CA LYS A 21 -12.48 -7.42 4.22
C LYS A 21 -11.96 -6.17 4.95
N TYR A 22 -12.08 -6.10 6.27
CA TYR A 22 -11.54 -4.98 7.04
C TYR A 22 -10.01 -4.91 6.97
N ILE A 23 -9.33 -6.06 7.07
CA ILE A 23 -7.88 -6.16 6.90
C ILE A 23 -7.46 -5.71 5.50
N ALA A 24 -8.21 -6.10 4.47
CA ALA A 24 -7.95 -5.70 3.08
C ALA A 24 -7.99 -4.19 2.90
N ILE A 25 -9.05 -3.54 3.40
CA ILE A 25 -9.24 -2.09 3.31
C ILE A 25 -8.12 -1.36 4.07
N PHE A 26 -7.79 -1.84 5.26
CA PHE A 26 -6.72 -1.26 6.07
C PHE A 26 -5.36 -1.38 5.39
N TRP A 27 -5.04 -2.54 4.84
CA TRP A 27 -3.80 -2.74 4.10
C TRP A 27 -3.73 -1.86 2.85
N GLN A 28 -4.81 -1.77 2.07
CA GLN A 28 -4.88 -0.89 0.90
C GLN A 28 -4.58 0.57 1.28
N PHE A 29 -5.15 1.04 2.40
CA PHE A 29 -4.86 2.37 2.92
C PHE A 29 -3.37 2.55 3.24
N MET A 30 -2.75 1.58 3.91
CA MET A 30 -1.31 1.62 4.22
C MET A 30 -0.43 1.67 2.97
N VAL A 31 -0.78 0.92 1.92
CA VAL A 31 0.00 0.91 0.67
C VAL A 31 -0.09 2.25 -0.06
N ILE A 32 -1.27 2.87 -0.09
CA ILE A 32 -1.45 4.20 -0.70
C ILE A 32 -0.62 5.25 0.04
N VAL A 33 -0.71 5.27 1.37
CA VAL A 33 0.06 6.20 2.22
C VAL A 33 1.56 5.93 2.09
N GLY A 34 1.97 4.66 2.09
CA GLY A 34 3.36 4.25 1.91
C GLY A 34 3.92 4.67 0.54
N GLY A 35 3.15 4.47 -0.53
CA GLY A 35 3.54 4.90 -1.87
C GLY A 35 3.74 6.42 -1.97
N LEU A 36 2.85 7.19 -1.35
CA LEU A 36 2.99 8.64 -1.27
C LEU A 36 4.23 9.06 -0.45
N ALA A 37 4.48 8.41 0.69
CA ALA A 37 5.64 8.69 1.52
C ALA A 37 6.96 8.41 0.79
N VAL A 38 7.04 7.31 0.04
CA VAL A 38 8.20 6.97 -0.81
C VAL A 38 8.44 8.06 -1.85
N LEU A 39 7.38 8.55 -2.51
CA LEU A 39 7.51 9.61 -3.51
C LEU A 39 8.05 10.90 -2.88
N LEU A 40 7.55 11.29 -1.70
CA LEU A 40 8.07 12.45 -0.97
C LEU A 40 9.54 12.26 -0.56
N TYR A 41 9.93 11.08 -0.11
CA TYR A 41 11.31 10.77 0.26
C TYR A 41 12.27 10.83 -0.93
N LEU A 42 11.84 10.34 -2.10
CA LEU A 42 12.63 10.41 -3.33
C LEU A 42 12.85 11.86 -3.77
N ILE A 43 11.81 12.70 -3.71
CA ILE A 43 11.94 14.14 -4.00
C ILE A 43 12.92 14.79 -3.02
N TRP A 44 12.80 14.48 -1.73
CA TRP A 44 13.69 15.06 -0.72
C TRP A 44 15.15 14.64 -0.92
N GLY A 45 15.39 13.36 -1.21
CA GLY A 45 16.71 12.84 -1.52
C GLY A 45 17.29 13.47 -2.79
N ALA A 46 16.46 13.69 -3.82
CA ALA A 46 16.88 14.32 -5.07
C ALA A 46 17.23 15.81 -4.86
N LEU A 47 16.43 16.54 -4.08
CA LEU A 47 16.72 17.92 -3.72
C LEU A 47 18.04 18.03 -2.94
N ASP A 48 18.24 17.17 -1.94
CA ASP A 48 19.49 17.13 -1.18
C ASP A 48 20.70 16.80 -2.07
N TRP A 49 20.53 15.96 -3.08
CA TRP A 49 21.58 15.61 -4.04
C TRP A 49 21.94 16.80 -4.94
N ILE A 50 20.95 17.54 -5.44
CA ILE A 50 21.14 18.75 -6.25
C ILE A 50 21.82 19.86 -5.42
N PHE A 51 21.39 20.06 -4.17
CA PHE A 51 21.96 21.08 -3.28
C PHE A 51 23.30 20.69 -2.65
N ALA A 52 23.71 19.42 -2.72
CA ALA A 52 24.98 18.96 -2.16
C ALA A 52 26.19 19.65 -2.80
N GLY A 53 26.12 19.97 -4.09
CA GLY A 53 27.19 20.59 -4.85
C GLY A 53 28.48 19.74 -4.82
N ASN A 54 29.61 20.37 -4.51
CA ASN A 54 30.92 19.71 -4.46
C ASN A 54 31.31 19.17 -3.06
N ASN A 55 30.38 19.09 -2.11
CA ASN A 55 30.67 18.54 -0.78
C ASN A 55 30.44 17.01 -0.77
N PRO A 56 31.50 16.18 -0.66
CA PRO A 56 31.40 14.73 -0.78
C PRO A 56 30.59 14.08 0.36
N ASP A 57 30.61 14.64 1.56
CA ASP A 57 29.82 14.12 2.69
C ASP A 57 28.32 14.32 2.46
N ARG A 58 27.93 15.48 1.94
CA ARG A 58 26.52 15.76 1.61
C ARG A 58 26.05 14.93 0.44
N LEU A 59 26.91 14.72 -0.55
CA LEU A 59 26.63 13.86 -1.70
C LEU A 59 26.38 12.41 -1.27
N THR A 60 27.21 11.88 -0.36
CA THR A 60 27.08 10.53 0.16
C THR A 60 25.78 10.37 0.93
N ARG A 61 25.45 11.31 1.82
CA ARG A 61 24.17 11.29 2.56
C ARG A 61 22.95 11.38 1.65
N ALA A 62 22.98 12.22 0.63
CA ALA A 62 21.88 12.34 -0.34
C ALA A 62 21.68 11.04 -1.13
N LYS A 63 22.77 10.38 -1.54
CA LYS A 63 22.72 9.05 -2.18
C LYS A 63 22.10 8.02 -1.25
N THR A 64 22.49 7.98 0.03
CA THR A 64 21.87 7.08 1.01
C THR A 64 20.38 7.32 1.12
N LYS A 65 19.93 8.58 1.23
CA LYS A 65 18.48 8.91 1.26
C LYS A 65 17.73 8.43 0.01
N LEU A 66 18.34 8.55 -1.16
CA LEU A 66 17.76 8.02 -2.41
C LEU A 66 17.66 6.49 -2.37
N PHE A 67 18.71 5.80 -1.93
CA PHE A 67 18.68 4.35 -1.77
C PHE A 67 17.64 3.90 -0.75
N ASP A 68 17.49 4.58 0.38
CA ASP A 68 16.47 4.29 1.38
C ASP A 68 15.05 4.46 0.81
N GLY A 69 14.83 5.52 0.00
CA GLY A 69 13.58 5.73 -0.71
C GLY A 69 13.27 4.62 -1.74
N ILE A 70 14.27 4.20 -2.51
CA ILE A 70 14.16 3.07 -3.45
C ILE A 70 13.87 1.77 -2.68
N PHE A 71 14.54 1.56 -1.55
CA PHE A 71 14.34 0.38 -0.72
C PHE A 71 12.92 0.34 -0.14
N GLY A 72 12.37 1.49 0.26
CA GLY A 72 10.97 1.64 0.65
C GLY A 72 10.01 1.27 -0.49
N LEU A 73 10.31 1.68 -1.73
CA LEU A 73 9.52 1.28 -2.90
C LEU A 73 9.54 -0.24 -3.12
N VAL A 74 10.73 -0.84 -3.06
CA VAL A 74 10.92 -2.29 -3.20
C VAL A 74 10.13 -3.03 -2.11
N LEU A 75 10.16 -2.54 -0.87
CA LEU A 75 9.41 -3.12 0.24
C LEU A 75 7.89 -3.11 0.00
N LEU A 76 7.35 -2.03 -0.57
CA LEU A 76 5.94 -1.95 -0.94
C LEU A 76 5.57 -2.97 -2.02
N VAL A 77 6.43 -3.13 -3.04
CA VAL A 77 6.23 -4.13 -4.09
C VAL A 77 6.25 -5.56 -3.51
N LEU A 78 7.16 -5.84 -2.58
CA LEU A 78 7.20 -7.11 -1.86
C LEU A 78 5.96 -7.33 -1.01
N SER A 79 5.45 -6.29 -0.33
CA SER A 79 4.21 -6.36 0.43
C SER A 79 3.01 -6.74 -0.45
N TYR A 80 2.92 -6.16 -1.65
CA TYR A 80 1.90 -6.53 -2.63
C TYR A 80 1.98 -8.00 -3.03
N LEU A 81 3.20 -8.53 -3.24
CA LEU A 81 3.42 -9.94 -3.56
C LEU A 81 2.92 -10.88 -2.45
N ILE A 82 3.21 -10.55 -1.18
CA ILE A 82 2.76 -11.33 -0.02
C ILE A 82 1.24 -11.39 0.02
N ILE A 83 0.57 -10.24 -0.17
CA ILE A 83 -0.89 -10.16 -0.13
C ILE A 83 -1.53 -10.90 -1.30
N LYS A 84 -0.91 -10.86 -2.48
CA LYS A 84 -1.36 -11.64 -3.64
C LYS A 84 -1.35 -13.14 -3.36
N ILE A 85 -0.32 -13.65 -2.67
CA ILE A 85 -0.25 -15.06 -2.25
C ILE A 85 -1.37 -15.36 -1.25
N ILE A 86 -1.57 -14.51 -0.24
CA ILE A 86 -2.64 -14.69 0.76
C ILE A 86 -4.02 -14.69 0.09
N SER A 87 -4.26 -13.77 -0.85
CA SER A 87 -5.49 -13.69 -1.64
C SER A 87 -5.73 -14.96 -2.46
N THR A 88 -4.68 -15.53 -3.06
CA THR A 88 -4.77 -16.78 -3.84
C THR A 88 -5.07 -17.99 -2.96
N VAL A 89 -4.47 -18.06 -1.77
CA VAL A 89 -4.69 -19.17 -0.81
C VAL A 89 -6.08 -19.08 -0.16
N THR A 90 -6.57 -17.87 0.12
CA THR A 90 -7.87 -17.66 0.78
C THR A 90 -9.04 -17.55 -0.20
N GLY A 91 -8.78 -17.39 -1.50
CA GLY A 91 -9.80 -17.19 -2.53
C GLY A 91 -10.56 -15.87 -2.41
N LEU A 92 -10.06 -14.93 -1.59
CA LEU A 92 -10.65 -13.61 -1.39
C LEU A 92 -9.85 -12.58 -2.19
N ASP A 93 -10.53 -11.79 -3.03
CA ASP A 93 -9.93 -10.68 -3.78
C ASP A 93 -9.68 -9.47 -2.87
N ILE A 94 -8.67 -9.59 -1.99
CA ILE A 94 -8.18 -8.54 -1.08
C ILE A 94 -7.64 -7.33 -1.86
N LEU A 95 -7.12 -7.58 -3.06
CA LEU A 95 -6.51 -6.57 -3.92
C LEU A 95 -7.53 -5.72 -4.69
N ASN A 96 -8.78 -6.17 -4.81
CA ASN A 96 -9.86 -5.42 -5.45
C ASN A 96 -11.15 -5.57 -4.63
N PRO A 97 -11.25 -4.90 -3.47
CA PRO A 97 -12.48 -4.92 -2.70
C PRO A 97 -13.56 -4.21 -3.52
N GLN A 98 -14.51 -4.99 -4.06
CA GLN A 98 -15.72 -4.47 -4.67
C GLN A 98 -16.50 -3.65 -3.64
N TRP A 99 -16.39 -2.33 -3.78
CA TRP A 99 -17.17 -1.38 -3.01
C TRP A 99 -18.64 -1.64 -3.31
N PRO A 100 -19.47 -1.91 -2.29
CA PRO A 100 -20.90 -2.01 -2.50
C PRO A 100 -21.42 -0.62 -2.88
N THR A 101 -21.40 -0.33 -4.18
CA THR A 101 -22.21 0.72 -4.77
C THR A 101 -23.64 0.18 -4.81
N LEU A 102 -24.57 0.96 -4.25
CA LEU A 102 -25.98 0.64 -4.03
C LEU A 102 -26.64 -0.28 -5.08
#